data_AF-A0AA39IWS3-F1
#
_entry.id   AF-A0AA39IWS3-F1
#
_cell.length_a   1.000
_cell.length_b   1.000
_cell.length_c   1.000
_cell.angle_alpha   90.00
_cell.angle_beta   90.00
_cell.angle_gamma   90.00
#
_symmetry.space_group_name_H-M   'P 1'
#
loop_
_entity.id
_entity.type
_entity.pdbx_description
1 polymer ?
#
loop_
_entity_poly.entity_id
_entity_poly.type
_entity_poly.pdbx_seq_one_letter_code
_entity_poly.pdbx_strand_id
1 'polypeptide(L)'
;MYSKHKPLVSSPSVQRDVCQQLQNRKYKKTNNGKRTNDSAKARPSKSKGKDKVRILCCQNCHFLIERQNPGPSPKAKIIEIDAEESDEAERLNERGPKNQSRQHFYDPIAVIVKGSKRWMFKCRHAGCTCKTTVPRTVGDGADFADEPQKPPLGNLATHVRKVHANALPAGLADATDDVPLSQEDARIMERFLKRGAENPTHEPTQEGFYRYFAAWCLEENLAFTLGESAGAQRLFNYIKLKFKLPTDTTVRNKLDKIYDDLHDHVVQEIKFGVHWIPDNAYIHCLDHIVSLVVQKIMNTLEEADDPDITDYHASNKQHPSHYSADDDPVLQELEAEFDKEMDEAEERRVAWDTEKEDDQAILDELLRDVDEWSAIKKVM
;
A
#
# COMPACT_ATOMS: atom_id res chain seq x y z
N MET A 1 -44.65 -8.74 51.13
CA MET A 1 -45.34 -8.66 49.83
C MET A 1 -44.31 -8.93 48.75
N TYR A 2 -44.24 -10.16 48.23
CA TYR A 2 -43.33 -10.53 47.13
C TYR A 2 -44.18 -11.01 45.95
N SER A 3 -44.17 -10.25 44.86
CA SER A 3 -44.89 -10.53 43.63
C SER A 3 -44.04 -11.44 42.75
N LYS A 4 -44.55 -12.62 42.41
CA LYS A 4 -43.92 -13.58 41.49
C LYS A 4 -44.26 -13.18 40.06
N HIS A 5 -43.29 -12.66 39.31
CA HIS A 5 -43.41 -12.53 37.85
C HIS A 5 -43.08 -13.86 37.17
N LYS A 6 -44.03 -14.37 36.36
CA LYS A 6 -43.81 -15.47 35.41
C LYS A 6 -43.26 -14.90 34.10
N PRO A 7 -42.25 -15.51 33.46
CA PRO A 7 -41.83 -15.13 32.12
C PRO A 7 -42.80 -15.67 31.05
N LEU A 8 -43.07 -14.83 30.05
CA LEU A 8 -43.84 -15.13 28.84
C LEU A 8 -42.97 -15.92 27.87
N VAL A 9 -43.42 -17.12 27.50
CA VAL A 9 -42.83 -17.95 26.44
C VAL A 9 -43.43 -17.52 25.10
N SER A 10 -42.59 -17.00 24.19
CA SER A 10 -42.96 -16.70 22.81
C SER A 10 -42.93 -17.95 21.93
N SER A 11 -44.05 -18.22 21.25
CA SER A 11 -44.27 -19.40 20.40
C SER A 11 -43.48 -19.35 19.07
N PRO A 12 -42.88 -20.46 18.58
CA PRO A 12 -42.05 -20.48 17.37
C PRO A 12 -42.83 -20.48 16.03
N SER A 13 -44.14 -20.29 16.03
CA SER A 13 -44.98 -20.54 14.84
C SER A 13 -45.12 -19.37 13.87
N VAL A 14 -44.60 -18.18 14.17
CA VAL A 14 -44.82 -16.96 13.35
C VAL A 14 -43.68 -16.67 12.36
N GLN A 15 -42.49 -17.27 12.55
CA GLN A 15 -41.34 -17.02 11.66
C GLN A 15 -41.30 -17.88 10.38
N ARG A 16 -42.13 -18.92 10.25
CA ARG A 16 -42.16 -19.76 9.04
C ARG A 16 -42.97 -19.16 7.88
N ASP A 17 -43.95 -18.30 8.15
CA ASP A 17 -44.88 -17.82 7.11
C ASP A 17 -44.31 -16.67 6.25
N VAL A 18 -43.30 -15.94 6.73
CA VAL A 18 -42.69 -14.84 5.97
C VAL A 18 -41.72 -15.37 4.90
N CYS A 19 -41.03 -16.49 5.17
CA CYS A 19 -40.05 -17.05 4.24
C CYS A 19 -40.70 -17.73 3.02
N GLN A 20 -41.93 -18.24 3.15
CA GLN A 20 -42.63 -18.91 2.05
C GLN A 20 -43.30 -17.92 1.07
N GLN A 21 -43.59 -16.69 1.49
CA GLN A 21 -44.15 -15.65 0.61
C GLN A 21 -43.13 -15.04 -0.37
N LEU A 22 -41.83 -15.05 -0.04
CA LEU A 22 -40.79 -14.51 -0.92
C LEU A 22 -40.40 -15.46 -2.07
N GLN A 23 -40.52 -16.77 -1.87
CA GLN A 23 -40.20 -17.76 -2.91
C GLN A 23 -41.26 -17.80 -4.04
N ASN A 24 -42.51 -17.51 -3.72
CA ASN A 24 -43.60 -17.51 -4.70
C ASN A 24 -43.65 -16.27 -5.62
N ARG A 25 -42.89 -15.21 -5.31
CA ARG A 25 -42.78 -14.01 -6.16
C ARG A 25 -41.78 -14.13 -7.31
N LYS A 26 -40.84 -15.08 -7.27
CA LYS A 26 -39.82 -15.27 -8.33
C LYS A 26 -40.28 -16.09 -9.54
N TYR A 27 -41.43 -16.77 -9.49
CA TYR A 27 -41.89 -17.68 -10.55
C TYR A 27 -43.01 -17.16 -11.49
N LYS A 28 -43.38 -15.88 -11.41
CA LYS A 28 -44.42 -15.27 -12.27
C LYS A 28 -43.92 -14.04 -13.01
N LYS A 29 -42.96 -14.20 -13.93
CA LYS A 29 -42.65 -13.17 -14.95
C LYS A 29 -41.91 -13.80 -16.14
N THR A 30 -42.64 -14.45 -17.05
CA THR A 30 -42.36 -14.51 -18.50
C THR A 30 -43.49 -15.28 -19.19
N ASN A 31 -44.53 -14.59 -19.67
CA ASN A 31 -45.29 -15.02 -20.86
C ASN A 31 -46.30 -13.96 -21.30
N ASN A 32 -46.00 -13.29 -22.42
CA ASN A 32 -46.83 -12.57 -23.41
C ASN A 32 -46.06 -11.35 -23.92
N GLY A 33 -45.96 -11.00 -25.20
CA GLY A 33 -46.42 -11.53 -26.50
C GLY A 33 -45.73 -10.66 -27.58
N LYS A 34 -45.16 -11.23 -28.64
CA LYS A 34 -45.71 -11.41 -30.01
C LYS A 34 -45.92 -10.11 -30.84
N ARG A 35 -45.16 -10.06 -31.96
CA ARG A 35 -45.31 -9.31 -33.25
C ARG A 35 -44.93 -7.81 -33.21
N THR A 36 -44.22 -7.25 -34.18
CA THR A 36 -44.37 -7.34 -35.66
C THR A 36 -43.05 -7.35 -36.47
N ASN A 37 -43.17 -7.76 -37.73
CA ASN A 37 -42.18 -7.67 -38.81
C ASN A 37 -41.80 -6.21 -39.13
N ASP A 38 -40.56 -5.96 -39.55
CA ASP A 38 -40.27 -5.55 -40.93
C ASP A 38 -38.75 -5.47 -41.24
N SER A 39 -38.42 -6.07 -42.38
CA SER A 39 -37.36 -5.80 -43.36
C SER A 39 -36.28 -4.72 -43.06
N ALA A 40 -35.00 -5.11 -43.12
CA ALA A 40 -34.08 -4.72 -44.20
C ALA A 40 -32.58 -5.02 -43.93
N LYS A 41 -31.95 -5.52 -45.00
CA LYS A 41 -30.54 -5.37 -45.44
C LYS A 41 -29.43 -6.10 -44.66
N ALA A 42 -29.04 -7.21 -45.30
CA ALA A 42 -27.81 -7.96 -45.12
C ALA A 42 -26.53 -7.12 -45.33
N ARG A 43 -25.51 -7.40 -44.51
CA ARG A 43 -24.10 -7.09 -44.74
C ARG A 43 -23.24 -8.30 -44.32
N PRO A 44 -22.13 -8.58 -45.03
CA PRO A 44 -21.45 -9.88 -44.96
C PRO A 44 -20.57 -10.02 -43.71
N SER A 45 -20.58 -11.22 -43.14
CA SER A 45 -19.79 -11.67 -42.00
C SER A 45 -18.33 -11.90 -42.40
N LYS A 46 -17.40 -11.30 -41.65
CA LYS A 46 -15.98 -11.67 -41.67
C LYS A 46 -15.76 -12.78 -40.65
N SER A 47 -15.26 -13.92 -41.13
CA SER A 47 -14.80 -15.05 -40.33
C SER A 47 -13.61 -14.63 -39.45
N LYS A 48 -13.71 -14.88 -38.14
CA LYS A 48 -12.56 -14.87 -37.22
C LYS A 48 -12.23 -16.32 -36.86
N GLY A 49 -11.00 -16.72 -37.19
CA GLY A 49 -10.42 -18.00 -36.82
C GLY A 49 -10.37 -18.17 -35.31
N LYS A 50 -10.67 -19.38 -34.85
CA LYS A 50 -10.54 -19.79 -33.45
C LYS A 50 -9.18 -20.46 -33.30
N ASP A 51 -8.24 -19.80 -32.65
CA ASP A 51 -7.01 -20.44 -32.16
C ASP A 51 -7.36 -21.30 -30.96
N LYS A 52 -7.09 -22.60 -31.08
CA LYS A 52 -7.15 -23.57 -29.98
C LYS A 52 -5.83 -23.51 -29.23
N VAL A 53 -5.80 -22.83 -28.09
CA VAL A 53 -4.70 -22.95 -27.12
C VAL A 53 -4.90 -24.26 -26.35
N ARG A 54 -4.00 -25.23 -26.57
CA ARG A 54 -3.90 -26.47 -25.80
C ARG A 54 -2.95 -26.19 -24.62
N ILE A 55 -3.49 -26.15 -23.41
CA ILE A 55 -2.68 -26.19 -22.18
C ILE A 55 -2.36 -27.66 -21.92
N LEU A 56 -1.09 -28.02 -22.07
CA LEU A 56 -0.55 -29.30 -21.60
C LEU A 56 -0.15 -29.12 -20.13
N CYS A 57 -0.88 -29.80 -19.26
CA CYS A 57 -0.55 -29.95 -17.85
C CYS A 57 0.64 -30.92 -17.72
N CYS A 58 1.72 -30.47 -17.07
CA CYS A 58 2.88 -31.32 -16.75
C CYS A 58 2.64 -32.01 -15.40
N GLN A 59 2.33 -33.31 -15.44
CA GLN A 59 2.36 -34.21 -14.29
C GLN A 59 3.81 -34.61 -14.00
N ASN A 60 4.48 -33.85 -13.12
CA ASN A 60 5.59 -34.25 -12.23
C ASN A 60 6.54 -33.07 -12.00
N CYS A 61 6.24 -32.26 -10.98
CA CYS A 61 7.25 -31.43 -10.32
C CYS A 61 7.21 -31.75 -8.83
N HIS A 62 8.14 -32.60 -8.41
CA HIS A 62 8.40 -32.95 -7.01
C HIS A 62 9.18 -31.79 -6.38
N PHE A 63 8.56 -31.04 -5.46
CA PHE A 63 9.22 -29.96 -4.73
C PHE A 63 9.87 -30.52 -3.47
N LEU A 64 11.21 -30.55 -3.44
CA LEU A 64 11.99 -30.69 -2.21
C LEU A 64 12.24 -29.28 -1.67
N ILE A 65 11.67 -28.96 -0.52
CA ILE A 65 11.96 -27.73 0.23
C ILE A 65 13.12 -28.04 1.17
N GLU A 66 14.31 -27.55 0.84
CA GLU A 66 15.47 -27.55 1.73
C GLU A 66 15.44 -26.26 2.56
N ARG A 67 15.28 -26.39 3.89
CA ARG A 67 15.22 -25.28 4.85
C ARG A 67 16.61 -24.68 5.06
N GLN A 68 16.76 -23.36 4.86
CA GLN A 68 17.90 -22.59 5.36
C GLN A 68 17.49 -21.79 6.61
N ASN A 69 18.29 -21.89 7.66
CA ASN A 69 18.14 -21.12 8.91
C ASN A 69 18.45 -19.64 8.70
N PRO A 70 17.62 -18.70 9.16
CA PRO A 70 17.96 -17.28 9.16
C PRO A 70 18.86 -16.93 10.36
N GLY A 71 19.95 -16.21 10.07
CA GLY A 71 20.84 -15.62 11.07
C GLY A 71 20.23 -14.38 11.76
N PRO A 72 20.87 -13.90 12.84
CA PRO A 72 20.30 -12.87 13.72
C PRO A 72 20.26 -11.47 13.08
N SER A 73 19.19 -10.74 13.39
CA SER A 73 18.93 -9.37 12.95
C SER A 73 19.86 -8.35 13.62
N PRO A 74 20.31 -7.28 12.90
CA PRO A 74 21.15 -6.25 13.48
C PRO A 74 20.30 -5.21 14.22
N LYS A 75 20.70 -4.90 15.46
CA LYS A 75 20.13 -3.83 16.28
C LYS A 75 20.54 -2.45 15.73
N ALA A 76 19.56 -1.57 15.58
CA ALA A 76 19.76 -0.18 15.19
C ALA A 76 20.58 0.56 16.26
N LYS A 77 21.72 1.12 15.85
CA LYS A 77 22.57 1.99 16.65
C LYS A 77 22.32 3.42 16.18
N ILE A 78 21.83 4.26 17.09
CA ILE A 78 21.72 5.71 16.89
C ILE A 78 23.17 6.25 16.91
N ILE A 79 23.58 6.89 15.82
CA ILE A 79 24.91 7.48 15.67
C ILE A 79 24.78 8.99 15.89
N GLU A 80 25.53 9.49 16.88
CA GLU A 80 25.79 10.92 17.07
C GLU A 80 26.72 11.40 15.95
N ILE A 81 26.31 12.46 15.25
CA ILE A 81 27.03 13.02 14.09
C ILE A 81 28.00 14.09 14.62
N ASP A 82 29.28 13.72 14.72
CA ASP A 82 30.39 14.64 14.88
C ASP A 82 30.89 15.16 13.52
N ALA A 83 31.57 16.31 13.55
CA ALA A 83 31.92 17.20 12.43
C ALA A 83 32.88 16.66 11.33
N GLU A 84 32.91 15.35 11.07
CA GLU A 84 33.65 14.72 9.95
C GLU A 84 32.81 14.57 8.66
N GLU A 85 31.55 15.04 8.65
CA GLU A 85 30.56 14.86 7.57
C GLU A 85 30.82 15.66 6.27
N SER A 86 31.85 16.52 6.24
CA SER A 86 32.15 17.36 5.06
C SER A 86 32.77 16.57 3.90
N ASP A 87 33.56 15.53 4.19
CA ASP A 87 34.26 14.77 3.14
C ASP A 87 33.39 13.61 2.58
N GLU A 88 32.37 13.16 3.32
CA GLU A 88 31.40 12.16 2.83
C GLU A 88 30.34 12.76 1.90
N ALA A 89 29.96 14.03 2.11
CA ALA A 89 29.03 14.73 1.23
C ALA A 89 29.56 14.85 -0.22
N GLU A 90 30.88 15.01 -0.40
CA GLU A 90 31.49 15.01 -1.74
C GLU A 90 31.44 13.62 -2.41
N ARG A 91 31.56 12.54 -1.63
CA ARG A 91 31.48 11.15 -2.16
C ARG A 91 30.08 10.79 -2.62
N LEU A 92 29.03 11.34 -1.99
CA LEU A 92 27.64 11.09 -2.36
C LEU A 92 27.23 11.73 -3.69
N ASN A 93 27.96 12.76 -4.16
CA ASN A 93 27.72 13.40 -5.45
C ASN A 93 28.36 12.65 -6.64
N GLU A 94 29.25 11.68 -6.39
CA GLU A 94 29.80 10.82 -7.44
C GLU A 94 28.86 9.61 -7.70
N ARG A 95 27.68 9.88 -8.26
CA ARG A 95 26.77 8.80 -8.69
C ARG A 95 27.37 8.01 -9.86
N GLY A 96 27.80 6.79 -9.58
CA GLY A 96 28.18 5.78 -10.56
C GLY A 96 29.64 5.33 -10.47
N PRO A 97 30.01 4.23 -11.16
CA PRO A 97 31.38 3.73 -11.19
C PRO A 97 32.35 4.83 -11.65
N LYS A 98 33.51 4.94 -10.97
CA LYS A 98 34.57 5.88 -11.37
C LYS A 98 34.91 5.67 -12.84
N ASN A 99 34.72 6.71 -13.65
CA ASN A 99 34.94 6.59 -15.08
C ASN A 99 36.45 6.49 -15.39
N GLN A 100 36.92 5.25 -15.55
CA GLN A 100 38.33 4.95 -15.88
C GLN A 100 38.74 5.46 -17.27
N SER A 101 37.80 5.82 -18.16
CA SER A 101 38.14 6.28 -19.50
C SER A 101 38.89 7.62 -19.52
N ARG A 102 38.78 8.44 -18.47
CA ARG A 102 39.42 9.77 -18.39
C ARG A 102 40.94 9.72 -18.50
N GLN A 103 41.58 8.64 -18.05
CA GLN A 103 43.04 8.47 -18.13
C GLN A 103 43.59 8.36 -19.57
N HIS A 104 42.72 8.05 -20.55
CA HIS A 104 43.09 7.93 -21.97
C HIS A 104 42.94 9.24 -22.75
N PHE A 105 42.61 10.35 -22.08
CA PHE A 105 42.48 11.67 -22.68
C PHE A 105 43.40 12.66 -21.96
N TYR A 106 43.79 13.72 -22.68
CA TYR A 106 44.42 14.89 -22.08
C TYR A 106 43.38 15.70 -21.28
N ASP A 107 43.88 16.58 -20.41
CA ASP A 107 43.02 17.49 -19.66
C ASP A 107 42.13 18.31 -20.60
N PRO A 108 40.87 18.55 -20.22
CA PRO A 108 39.89 19.22 -21.07
C PRO A 108 40.32 20.65 -21.37
N ILE A 109 40.23 21.03 -22.64
CA ILE A 109 40.54 22.38 -23.09
C ILE A 109 39.22 23.11 -23.36
N ALA A 110 39.07 24.29 -22.78
CA ALA A 110 37.94 25.18 -23.06
C ALA A 110 37.98 25.64 -24.52
N VAL A 111 36.90 25.41 -25.27
CA VAL A 111 36.76 25.85 -26.66
C VAL A 111 35.37 26.41 -26.92
N ILE A 112 35.29 27.37 -27.86
CA ILE A 112 34.02 27.89 -28.37
C ILE A 112 33.79 27.27 -29.74
N VAL A 113 32.80 26.38 -29.85
CA VAL A 113 32.44 25.70 -31.10
C VAL A 113 31.08 26.20 -31.54
N LYS A 114 31.02 26.88 -32.70
CA LYS A 114 29.78 27.45 -33.27
C LYS A 114 29.03 28.36 -32.27
N GLY A 115 29.77 29.18 -31.53
CA GLY A 115 29.20 30.08 -30.50
C GLY A 115 28.81 29.40 -29.19
N SER A 116 28.92 28.07 -29.07
CA SER A 116 28.66 27.34 -27.82
C SER A 116 29.95 27.05 -27.05
N LYS A 117 29.93 27.28 -25.74
CA LYS A 117 31.03 26.96 -24.81
C LYS A 117 31.07 25.44 -24.58
N ARG A 118 32.22 24.81 -24.85
CA ARG A 118 32.40 23.36 -24.74
C ARG A 118 33.77 22.99 -24.16
N TRP A 119 33.83 21.86 -23.48
CA TRP A 119 35.07 21.16 -23.14
C TRP A 119 35.50 20.26 -24.29
N MET A 120 36.75 20.36 -24.73
CA MET A 120 37.34 19.49 -25.74
C MET A 120 38.34 18.53 -25.10
N PHE A 121 38.06 17.23 -25.27
CA PHE A 121 38.94 16.15 -24.85
C PHE A 121 39.71 15.63 -26.06
N LYS A 122 41.05 15.65 -25.98
CA LYS A 122 41.93 15.05 -27.00
C LYS A 122 42.37 13.67 -26.53
N CYS A 123 42.33 12.68 -27.40
CA CYS A 123 42.80 11.34 -27.06
C CYS A 123 44.34 11.32 -26.85
N ARG A 124 44.82 10.60 -25.84
CA ARG A 124 46.25 10.47 -25.52
C ARG A 124 46.97 9.39 -26.36
N HIS A 125 46.23 8.46 -26.96
CA HIS A 125 46.81 7.36 -27.74
C HIS A 125 47.53 7.85 -29.00
N ALA A 126 48.74 7.35 -29.21
CA ALA A 126 49.59 7.74 -30.33
C ALA A 126 48.89 7.47 -31.68
N GLY A 127 48.89 8.48 -32.56
CA GLY A 127 48.23 8.40 -33.87
C GLY A 127 46.72 8.67 -33.86
N CYS A 128 46.08 8.84 -32.69
CA CYS A 128 44.67 9.22 -32.63
C CYS A 128 44.49 10.73 -32.76
N THR A 129 43.79 11.19 -33.80
CA THR A 129 43.46 12.61 -34.01
C THR A 129 42.05 12.98 -33.54
N CYS A 130 41.31 12.03 -32.96
CA CYS A 130 39.92 12.22 -32.54
C CYS A 130 39.82 13.21 -31.38
N LYS A 131 38.81 14.08 -31.48
CA LYS A 131 38.47 15.10 -30.48
C LYS A 131 37.00 14.94 -30.12
N THR A 132 36.70 14.78 -28.85
CA THR A 132 35.32 14.72 -28.36
C THR A 132 35.01 16.02 -27.63
N THR A 133 33.83 16.60 -27.88
CA THR A 133 33.43 17.85 -27.21
C THR A 133 32.17 17.67 -26.39
N VAL A 134 32.14 18.27 -25.21
CA VAL A 134 31.03 18.18 -24.25
C VAL A 134 30.59 19.60 -23.87
N PRO A 135 29.29 19.89 -23.68
CA PRO A 135 28.85 21.22 -23.26
C PRO A 135 29.54 21.66 -21.97
N ARG A 136 29.87 22.95 -21.86
CA ARG A 136 30.45 23.58 -20.67
C ARG A 136 29.44 24.54 -20.07
N THR A 137 29.21 24.48 -18.75
CA THR A 137 28.28 25.39 -18.05
C THR A 137 29.00 26.54 -17.35
N VAL A 138 30.29 26.40 -17.05
CA VAL A 138 31.09 27.41 -16.35
C VAL A 138 31.60 28.56 -17.25
N GLY A 139 31.98 29.66 -16.57
CA GLY A 139 32.50 30.89 -17.18
C GLY A 139 33.85 30.74 -17.89
N ASP A 140 34.33 31.83 -18.47
CA ASP A 140 35.65 31.85 -19.11
C ASP A 140 36.74 31.94 -18.03
N GLY A 141 37.73 31.05 -18.09
CA GLY A 141 38.82 30.94 -17.10
C GLY A 141 38.58 29.94 -15.95
N ALA A 142 37.40 29.33 -15.86
CA ALA A 142 37.13 28.25 -14.92
C ALA A 142 37.73 26.92 -15.42
N ASP A 143 38.12 26.05 -14.48
CA ASP A 143 38.61 24.70 -14.74
C ASP A 143 37.45 23.70 -14.83
N PHE A 144 37.73 22.51 -15.37
CA PHE A 144 36.71 21.44 -15.44
C PHE A 144 36.29 20.92 -14.06
N ALA A 145 37.12 21.13 -13.03
CA ALA A 145 36.78 20.81 -11.65
C ALA A 145 35.67 21.71 -11.09
N ASP A 146 35.52 22.92 -11.63
CA ASP A 146 34.52 23.90 -11.19
C ASP A 146 33.12 23.66 -11.77
N GLU A 147 32.96 22.62 -12.62
CA GLU A 147 31.65 22.26 -13.17
C GLU A 147 30.72 21.74 -12.06
N PRO A 148 29.57 22.41 -11.81
CA PRO A 148 28.65 22.00 -10.75
C PRO A 148 28.05 20.62 -11.01
N GLN A 149 27.97 20.22 -12.29
CA GLN A 149 27.55 18.89 -12.69
C GLN A 149 28.52 18.36 -13.75
N LYS A 150 29.33 17.35 -13.39
CA LYS A 150 30.23 16.68 -14.33
C LYS A 150 29.40 16.10 -15.48
N PRO A 151 29.62 16.54 -16.73
CA PRO A 151 28.78 16.12 -17.84
C PRO A 151 28.98 14.63 -18.15
N PRO A 152 27.99 13.94 -18.75
CA PRO A 152 28.06 12.52 -19.02
C PRO A 152 29.21 12.22 -19.99
N LEU A 153 30.25 11.54 -19.49
CA LEU A 153 31.46 11.18 -20.24
C LEU A 153 31.32 9.88 -21.05
N GLY A 154 30.10 9.37 -21.25
CA GLY A 154 29.85 8.11 -21.97
C GLY A 154 30.42 8.09 -23.40
N ASN A 155 30.54 9.26 -24.03
CA ASN A 155 31.16 9.41 -25.35
C ASN A 155 32.68 9.10 -25.33
N LEU A 156 33.38 9.38 -24.23
CA LEU A 156 34.81 9.09 -24.08
C LEU A 156 35.07 7.59 -23.96
N ALA A 157 34.29 6.91 -23.12
CA ALA A 157 34.37 5.46 -22.95
C ALA A 157 34.04 4.72 -24.26
N THR A 158 33.09 5.23 -25.03
CA THR A 158 32.73 4.67 -26.34
C THR A 158 33.86 4.83 -27.36
N HIS A 159 34.53 5.98 -27.37
CA HIS A 159 35.70 6.21 -28.23
C HIS A 159 36.84 5.23 -27.91
N VAL A 160 37.21 5.08 -26.63
CA VAL A 160 38.28 4.16 -26.23
C VAL A 160 37.95 2.73 -26.62
N ARG A 161 36.71 2.28 -26.38
CA ARG A 161 36.27 0.93 -26.80
C ARG A 161 36.31 0.72 -28.31
N LYS A 162 35.88 1.70 -29.10
CA LYS A 162 35.79 1.55 -30.57
C LYS A 162 37.13 1.72 -31.29
N VAL A 163 37.95 2.68 -30.87
CA VAL A 163 39.16 3.08 -31.59
C VAL A 163 40.43 2.50 -30.93
N HIS A 164 40.37 2.22 -29.64
CA HIS A 164 41.51 1.77 -28.84
C HIS A 164 41.20 0.50 -28.03
N ALA A 165 40.43 -0.43 -28.60
CA ALA A 165 40.10 -1.71 -27.96
C ALA A 165 41.35 -2.42 -27.41
N ASN A 166 42.44 -2.40 -28.17
CA ASN A 166 43.71 -3.04 -27.83
C ASN A 166 44.48 -2.36 -26.67
N ALA A 167 44.11 -1.14 -26.29
CA ALA A 167 44.79 -0.40 -25.23
C ALA A 167 44.09 -0.52 -23.86
N LEU A 168 42.94 -1.20 -23.82
CA LEU A 168 42.31 -1.57 -22.57
C LEU A 168 43.05 -2.81 -22.01
N PRO A 169 43.33 -2.86 -20.69
CA PRO A 169 43.92 -4.06 -20.09
C PRO A 169 43.03 -5.27 -20.44
N ALA A 170 43.66 -6.42 -20.71
CA ALA A 170 43.02 -7.60 -21.30
C ALA A 170 41.79 -8.14 -20.53
N GLY A 171 41.48 -7.64 -19.33
CA GLY A 171 40.25 -7.93 -18.59
C GLY A 171 39.06 -7.00 -18.83
N LEU A 172 39.19 -5.94 -19.66
CA LEU A 172 38.14 -4.93 -19.92
C LEU A 172 37.70 -4.87 -21.38
N ALA A 173 38.44 -5.46 -22.31
CA ALA A 173 38.16 -5.41 -23.74
C ALA A 173 37.11 -6.43 -24.20
N ASP A 174 36.86 -7.47 -23.40
CA ASP A 174 35.97 -8.59 -23.75
C ASP A 174 34.83 -8.81 -22.75
N ALA A 175 34.42 -7.73 -22.05
CA ALA A 175 33.04 -7.64 -21.57
C ALA A 175 32.13 -7.36 -22.78
N THR A 176 32.12 -8.28 -23.73
CA THR A 176 30.90 -8.59 -24.46
C THR A 176 29.88 -8.99 -23.39
N ASP A 177 28.65 -8.53 -23.52
CA ASP A 177 27.58 -8.59 -22.50
C ASP A 177 27.12 -10.02 -22.12
N ASP A 178 27.97 -11.04 -22.30
CA ASP A 178 27.80 -12.43 -21.85
C ASP A 178 28.63 -12.70 -20.60
N VAL A 179 28.67 -11.77 -19.63
CA VAL A 179 28.97 -12.17 -18.25
C VAL A 179 27.80 -13.08 -17.86
N PRO A 180 28.01 -14.39 -17.63
CA PRO A 180 26.93 -15.26 -17.18
C PRO A 180 26.39 -14.62 -15.90
N LEU A 181 25.14 -14.14 -15.96
CA LEU A 181 24.47 -13.57 -14.81
C LEU A 181 24.72 -14.53 -13.64
N SER A 182 25.28 -14.00 -12.56
CA SER A 182 25.42 -14.77 -11.34
C SER A 182 24.06 -15.39 -11.03
N GLN A 183 24.05 -16.64 -10.55
CA GLN A 183 22.80 -17.29 -10.14
C GLN A 183 22.00 -16.42 -9.17
N GLU A 184 22.69 -15.57 -8.39
CA GLU A 184 22.10 -14.59 -7.50
C GLU A 184 21.42 -13.44 -8.26
N ASP A 185 22.06 -12.90 -9.31
CA ASP A 185 21.48 -11.86 -10.16
C ASP A 185 20.25 -12.37 -10.92
N ALA A 186 20.27 -13.63 -11.36
CA ALA A 186 19.14 -14.28 -12.00
C ALA A 186 17.94 -14.39 -11.04
N ARG A 187 18.18 -14.75 -9.77
CA ARG A 187 17.13 -14.78 -8.72
C ARG A 187 16.60 -13.40 -8.40
N ILE A 188 17.47 -12.39 -8.35
CA ILE A 188 17.05 -11.00 -8.15
C ILE A 188 16.16 -10.55 -9.31
N MET A 189 16.59 -10.82 -10.55
CA MET A 189 15.83 -10.47 -11.75
C MET A 189 14.49 -11.20 -11.81
N GLU A 190 14.44 -12.49 -11.45
CA GLU A 190 13.21 -13.26 -11.35
C GLU A 190 12.25 -12.68 -10.31
N ARG A 191 12.75 -12.30 -9.12
CA ARG A 191 11.94 -11.62 -8.09
C ARG A 191 11.41 -10.27 -8.56
N PHE A 192 12.20 -9.51 -9.32
CA PHE A 192 11.76 -8.24 -9.91
C PHE A 192 10.69 -8.44 -10.98
N LEU A 193 10.86 -9.43 -11.86
CA LEU A 193 9.88 -9.77 -12.88
C LEU A 193 8.57 -10.29 -12.27
N LYS A 194 8.65 -11.14 -11.23
CA LYS A 194 7.48 -11.62 -10.49
C LYS A 194 6.75 -10.48 -9.79
N ARG A 195 7.47 -9.58 -9.09
CA ARG A 195 6.86 -8.38 -8.48
C ARG A 195 6.28 -7.41 -9.50
N GLY A 196 6.90 -7.28 -10.68
CA GLY A 196 6.39 -6.47 -11.79
C GLY A 196 5.15 -7.09 -12.45
N ALA A 197 5.03 -8.41 -12.45
CA ALA A 197 3.83 -9.11 -12.90
C ALA A 197 2.68 -8.99 -11.87
N GLU A 198 3.01 -8.97 -10.59
CA GLU A 198 2.05 -8.75 -9.48
C GLU A 198 1.63 -7.27 -9.39
N ASN A 199 2.52 -6.35 -9.77
CA ASN A 199 2.26 -4.90 -9.85
C ASN A 199 2.47 -4.39 -11.27
N PRO A 200 1.62 -4.77 -12.23
CA PRO A 200 1.71 -4.22 -13.58
C PRO A 200 1.65 -2.70 -13.48
N THR A 201 2.46 -2.00 -14.29
CA THR A 201 2.42 -0.53 -14.39
C THR A 201 0.97 -0.11 -14.60
N HIS A 202 0.31 0.31 -13.52
CA HIS A 202 -1.09 0.65 -13.55
C HIS A 202 -1.18 2.00 -14.24
N GLU A 203 -1.46 1.98 -15.55
CA GLU A 203 -1.95 3.19 -16.21
C GLU A 203 -3.19 3.64 -15.43
N PRO A 204 -3.18 4.86 -14.87
CA PRO A 204 -4.26 5.28 -14.01
C PRO A 204 -5.52 5.41 -14.88
N THR A 205 -6.42 4.44 -14.72
CA THR A 205 -7.70 4.40 -15.43
C THR A 205 -8.78 5.02 -14.56
N GLN A 206 -9.83 5.56 -15.19
CA GLN A 206 -11.00 6.07 -14.46
C GLN A 206 -11.66 5.00 -13.58
N GLU A 207 -11.63 3.75 -14.04
CA GLU A 207 -12.14 2.61 -13.30
C GLU A 207 -11.28 2.29 -12.07
N GLY A 208 -9.96 2.29 -12.21
CA GLY A 208 -9.04 2.14 -11.09
C GLY A 208 -9.23 3.25 -10.06
N PHE A 209 -9.34 4.51 -10.51
CA PHE A 209 -9.62 5.64 -9.63
C PHE A 209 -10.90 5.44 -8.81
N TYR A 210 -12.00 5.00 -9.43
CA TYR A 210 -13.25 4.74 -8.69
C TYR A 210 -13.11 3.61 -7.66
N ARG A 211 -12.31 2.58 -7.96
CA ARG A 211 -12.05 1.48 -7.01
C ARG A 211 -11.30 1.98 -5.78
N TYR A 212 -10.22 2.73 -5.99
CA TYR A 212 -9.43 3.32 -4.90
C TYR A 212 -10.23 4.36 -4.11
N PHE A 213 -11.01 5.20 -4.78
CA PHE A 213 -11.86 6.19 -4.10
C PHE A 213 -12.91 5.52 -3.20
N ALA A 214 -13.54 4.44 -3.68
CA ALA A 214 -14.52 3.69 -2.88
C ALA A 214 -13.88 2.98 -1.68
N ALA A 215 -12.68 2.40 -1.86
CA ALA A 215 -11.91 1.82 -0.77
C ALA A 215 -11.53 2.86 0.28
N TRP A 216 -11.04 4.03 -0.15
CA TRP A 216 -10.70 5.14 0.73
C TRP A 216 -11.90 5.64 1.55
N CYS A 217 -13.10 5.71 0.94
CA CYS A 217 -14.31 6.05 1.68
C CYS A 217 -14.63 5.03 2.79
N LEU A 218 -14.33 3.75 2.60
CA LEU A 218 -14.53 2.72 3.63
C LEU A 218 -13.47 2.78 4.74
N GLU A 219 -12.19 2.91 4.36
CA GLU A 219 -11.06 2.92 5.31
C GLU A 219 -11.16 4.08 6.30
N GLU A 220 -11.52 5.27 5.81
CA GLU A 220 -11.62 6.49 6.62
C GLU A 220 -13.05 6.77 7.11
N ASN A 221 -13.98 5.83 6.91
CA ASN A 221 -15.40 5.96 7.26
C ASN A 221 -16.03 7.28 6.76
N LEU A 222 -15.72 7.66 5.52
CA LEU A 222 -16.19 8.89 4.90
C LEU A 222 -17.58 8.68 4.28
N ALA A 223 -18.39 9.75 4.25
CA ALA A 223 -19.68 9.71 3.57
C ALA A 223 -19.53 9.34 2.10
N PHE A 224 -20.35 8.41 1.59
CA PHE A 224 -20.32 7.99 0.18
C PHE A 224 -20.67 9.11 -0.81
N THR A 225 -21.28 10.20 -0.33
CA THR A 225 -21.55 11.43 -1.08
C THR A 225 -20.33 12.35 -1.22
N LEU A 226 -19.15 11.97 -0.68
CA LEU A 226 -17.95 12.82 -0.70
C LEU A 226 -17.55 13.29 -2.10
N GLY A 227 -17.69 12.43 -3.12
CA GLY A 227 -17.37 12.80 -4.50
C GLY A 227 -18.31 13.86 -5.11
N GLU A 228 -19.49 14.05 -4.53
CA GLU A 228 -20.47 15.06 -4.92
C GLU A 228 -20.30 16.38 -4.16
N SER A 229 -19.50 16.39 -3.08
CA SER A 229 -19.22 17.58 -2.30
C SER A 229 -18.49 18.64 -3.14
N ALA A 230 -19.00 19.87 -3.13
CA ALA A 230 -18.34 21.01 -3.76
C ALA A 230 -16.94 21.27 -3.17
N GLY A 231 -16.71 20.92 -1.90
CA GLY A 231 -15.39 21.01 -1.26
C GLY A 231 -14.37 20.05 -1.90
N ALA A 232 -14.76 18.78 -2.05
CA ALA A 232 -13.93 17.78 -2.71
C ALA A 232 -13.64 18.17 -4.17
N GLN A 233 -14.67 18.60 -4.92
CA GLN A 233 -14.48 19.05 -6.30
C GLN A 233 -13.45 20.18 -6.43
N ARG A 234 -13.47 21.18 -5.53
CA ARG A 234 -12.47 22.27 -5.53
C ARG A 234 -11.06 21.75 -5.25
N LEU A 235 -10.90 20.88 -4.26
CA LEU A 235 -9.60 20.29 -3.92
C LEU A 235 -9.02 19.47 -5.08
N PHE A 236 -9.82 18.59 -5.69
CA PHE A 236 -9.38 17.76 -6.80
C PHE A 236 -9.08 18.58 -8.06
N ASN A 237 -9.83 19.67 -8.31
CA ASN A 237 -9.52 20.62 -9.37
C ASN A 237 -8.20 21.36 -9.12
N TYR A 238 -7.90 21.73 -7.87
CA TYR A 238 -6.63 22.37 -7.49
C TYR A 238 -5.41 21.46 -7.76
N ILE A 239 -5.55 20.17 -7.43
CA ILE A 239 -4.51 19.14 -7.68
C ILE A 239 -4.42 18.78 -9.18
N LYS A 240 -5.31 19.33 -10.03
CA LYS A 240 -5.41 19.06 -11.47
C LYS A 240 -5.63 17.58 -11.79
N LEU A 241 -6.45 16.91 -10.97
CA LEU A 241 -6.79 15.52 -11.19
C LEU A 241 -7.61 15.38 -12.49
N LYS A 242 -7.21 14.48 -13.38
CA LYS A 242 -7.89 14.29 -14.69
C LYS A 242 -9.14 13.41 -14.61
N PHE A 243 -9.36 12.74 -13.48
CA PHE A 243 -10.47 11.82 -13.29
C PHE A 243 -11.72 12.56 -12.82
N LYS A 244 -12.89 12.11 -13.29
CA LYS A 244 -14.17 12.58 -12.77
C LYS A 244 -14.37 12.00 -11.38
N LEU A 245 -14.89 12.78 -10.44
CA LEU A 245 -15.27 12.29 -9.11
C LEU A 245 -16.52 11.39 -9.20
N PRO A 246 -16.58 10.29 -8.43
CA PRO A 246 -17.73 9.40 -8.43
C PRO A 246 -18.92 10.02 -7.71
N THR A 247 -20.13 9.64 -8.14
CA THR A 247 -21.39 9.91 -7.41
C THR A 247 -21.61 8.87 -6.31
N ASP A 248 -22.52 9.13 -5.36
CA ASP A 248 -22.89 8.17 -4.30
C ASP A 248 -23.28 6.80 -4.88
N THR A 249 -24.12 6.79 -5.92
CA THR A 249 -24.50 5.57 -6.63
C THR A 249 -23.29 4.87 -7.27
N THR A 250 -22.31 5.62 -7.76
CA THR A 250 -21.09 5.04 -8.36
C THR A 250 -20.23 4.38 -7.31
N VAL A 251 -20.08 5.00 -6.13
CA VAL A 251 -19.34 4.43 -4.99
C VAL A 251 -20.00 3.14 -4.54
N ARG A 252 -21.32 3.15 -4.28
CA ARG A 252 -22.07 1.94 -3.86
C ARG A 252 -21.95 0.80 -4.86
N ASN A 253 -22.15 1.06 -6.15
CA ASN A 253 -22.00 0.05 -7.19
C ASN A 253 -20.57 -0.53 -7.28
N LYS A 254 -19.55 0.25 -6.89
CA LYS A 254 -18.17 -0.23 -6.84
C LYS A 254 -17.91 -1.05 -5.59
N LEU A 255 -18.51 -0.67 -4.46
CA LEU A 255 -18.47 -1.46 -3.23
C LEU A 255 -19.16 -2.82 -3.38
N ASP A 256 -20.33 -2.87 -4.02
CA ASP A 256 -21.02 -4.13 -4.29
C ASP A 256 -20.13 -5.09 -5.11
N LYS A 257 -19.44 -4.58 -6.13
CA LYS A 257 -18.49 -5.37 -6.93
C LYS A 257 -17.28 -5.84 -6.13
N ILE A 258 -16.72 -4.97 -5.29
CA ILE A 258 -15.59 -5.35 -4.42
C ILE A 258 -16.04 -6.44 -3.43
N TYR A 259 -17.24 -6.33 -2.88
CA TYR A 259 -17.83 -7.32 -2.00
C TYR A 259 -18.06 -8.65 -2.73
N ASP A 260 -18.67 -8.63 -3.93
CA ASP A 260 -18.91 -9.83 -4.73
C ASP A 260 -17.59 -10.53 -5.08
N ASP A 261 -16.58 -9.78 -5.52
CA ASP A 261 -15.25 -10.30 -5.85
C ASP A 261 -14.58 -10.93 -4.60
N LEU A 262 -14.64 -10.25 -3.45
CA LEU A 262 -14.07 -10.76 -2.19
C LEU A 262 -14.83 -11.99 -1.70
N HIS A 263 -16.16 -11.98 -1.77
CA HIS A 263 -17.02 -13.09 -1.41
C HIS A 263 -16.72 -14.31 -2.27
N ASP A 264 -16.61 -14.13 -3.59
CA ASP A 264 -16.28 -15.20 -4.53
C ASP A 264 -14.88 -15.77 -4.24
N HIS A 265 -13.89 -14.93 -3.95
CA HIS A 265 -12.56 -15.38 -3.56
C HIS A 265 -12.58 -16.18 -2.26
N VAL A 266 -13.23 -15.68 -1.21
CA VAL A 266 -13.37 -16.39 0.07
C VAL A 266 -14.11 -17.73 -0.12
N VAL A 267 -15.18 -17.74 -0.91
CA VAL A 267 -15.94 -18.97 -1.21
C VAL A 267 -15.09 -19.96 -2.02
N GLN A 268 -14.27 -19.51 -2.97
CA GLN A 268 -13.35 -20.38 -3.71
C GLN A 268 -12.26 -20.95 -2.80
N GLU A 269 -11.63 -20.12 -1.96
CA GLU A 269 -10.63 -20.57 -0.99
C GLU A 269 -11.22 -21.57 0.01
N ILE A 270 -12.43 -21.32 0.52
CA ILE A 270 -13.11 -22.29 1.40
C ILE A 270 -13.44 -23.58 0.65
N LYS A 271 -13.87 -23.50 -0.62
CA LYS A 271 -14.23 -24.68 -1.42
C LYS A 271 -13.03 -25.51 -1.86
N PHE A 272 -11.87 -24.91 -2.10
CA PHE A 272 -10.73 -25.57 -2.75
C PHE A 272 -9.45 -25.61 -1.89
N GLY A 273 -9.27 -24.66 -0.97
CA GLY A 273 -8.08 -24.51 -0.11
C GLY A 273 -8.17 -25.26 1.22
N VAL A 274 -9.38 -25.55 1.72
CA VAL A 274 -9.56 -26.49 2.83
C VAL A 274 -9.62 -27.89 2.22
N HIS A 275 -8.47 -28.58 2.17
CA HIS A 275 -8.43 -29.97 1.72
C HIS A 275 -9.25 -30.80 2.72
N TRP A 276 -10.46 -31.18 2.33
CA TRP A 276 -11.30 -32.07 3.11
C TRP A 276 -10.63 -33.45 3.15
N ILE A 277 -9.83 -33.71 4.17
CA ILE A 277 -9.23 -35.03 4.41
C ILE A 277 -10.33 -35.89 5.06
N PRO A 278 -10.91 -36.86 4.33
CA PRO A 278 -12.08 -37.61 4.81
C PRO A 278 -11.80 -38.42 6.09
N ASP A 279 -10.53 -38.73 6.37
CA ASP A 279 -10.13 -39.50 7.56
C ASP A 279 -10.13 -38.66 8.85
N ASN A 280 -10.12 -37.31 8.76
CA ASN A 280 -10.35 -36.37 9.86
C ASN A 280 -11.72 -35.67 9.78
N ALA A 281 -12.57 -36.04 8.82
CA ALA A 281 -13.83 -35.35 8.52
C ALA A 281 -15.01 -35.80 9.39
N TYR A 282 -14.80 -35.99 10.69
CA TYR A 282 -15.92 -35.86 11.62
C TYR A 282 -16.25 -34.37 11.67
N ILE A 283 -17.52 -34.00 11.53
CA ILE A 283 -17.96 -32.61 11.64
C ILE A 283 -17.58 -32.12 13.03
N HIS A 284 -16.44 -31.46 13.11
CA HIS A 284 -15.95 -30.77 14.28
C HIS A 284 -16.95 -29.66 14.60
N CYS A 285 -17.32 -29.50 15.88
CA CYS A 285 -18.23 -28.44 16.29
C CYS A 285 -17.71 -27.08 15.82
N LEU A 286 -18.59 -26.09 15.64
CA LEU A 286 -18.20 -24.74 15.20
C LEU A 286 -17.01 -24.19 16.02
N ASP A 287 -17.01 -24.48 17.32
CA ASP A 287 -15.95 -24.15 18.26
C ASP A 287 -14.57 -24.72 17.89
N HIS A 288 -14.55 -25.96 17.41
CA HIS A 288 -13.32 -26.60 16.95
C HIS A 288 -12.83 -26.00 15.63
N ILE A 289 -13.74 -25.69 14.70
CA ILE A 289 -13.36 -25.00 13.46
C ILE A 289 -12.74 -23.64 13.77
N VAL A 290 -13.35 -22.86 14.67
CA VAL A 290 -12.81 -21.57 15.12
C VAL A 290 -11.43 -21.76 15.75
N SER A 291 -11.28 -22.78 16.60
CA SER A 291 -9.98 -23.09 17.23
C SER A 291 -8.88 -23.43 16.22
N LEU A 292 -9.19 -24.23 15.19
CA LEU A 292 -8.21 -24.56 14.13
C LEU A 292 -7.83 -23.35 13.29
N VAL A 293 -8.79 -22.47 12.98
CA VAL A 293 -8.53 -21.21 12.25
C VAL A 293 -7.65 -20.28 13.08
N VAL A 294 -7.99 -20.06 14.35
CA VAL A 294 -7.17 -19.25 15.27
C VAL A 294 -5.78 -19.84 15.40
N GLN A 295 -5.67 -21.16 15.59
CA GLN A 295 -4.38 -21.83 15.66
C GLN A 295 -3.56 -21.68 14.38
N LYS A 296 -4.18 -21.72 13.18
CA LYS A 296 -3.45 -21.49 11.93
C LYS A 296 -2.94 -20.05 11.80
N ILE A 297 -3.74 -19.08 12.25
CA ILE A 297 -3.31 -17.67 12.30
C ILE A 297 -2.13 -17.53 13.26
N MET A 298 -2.22 -18.08 14.47
CA MET A 298 -1.15 -18.05 15.47
C MET A 298 0.11 -18.79 15.00
N ASN A 299 -0.04 -19.90 14.28
CA ASN A 299 1.06 -20.63 13.68
C ASN A 299 1.78 -19.80 12.60
N THR A 300 1.03 -19.02 11.82
CA THR A 300 1.61 -18.09 10.83
C THR A 300 2.42 -16.98 11.51
N LEU A 301 2.07 -16.62 12.75
CA LEU A 301 2.80 -15.68 13.59
C LEU A 301 3.95 -16.33 14.39
N GLU A 302 4.19 -17.63 14.22
CA GLU A 302 5.16 -18.44 14.98
C GLU A 302 4.86 -18.52 16.49
N GLU A 303 3.61 -18.27 16.90
CA GLU A 303 3.16 -18.31 18.31
C GLU A 303 2.49 -19.65 18.69
N ALA A 304 2.17 -20.49 17.71
CA ALA A 304 1.51 -21.78 17.90
C ALA A 304 2.05 -22.88 16.98
N ASP A 305 1.91 -24.14 17.40
CA ASP A 305 2.18 -25.31 16.56
C ASP A 305 1.17 -25.41 15.40
N ASP A 306 1.58 -26.08 14.32
CA ASP A 306 0.71 -26.30 13.16
C ASP A 306 -0.53 -27.09 13.60
N PRO A 307 -1.77 -26.61 13.32
CA PRO A 307 -2.99 -27.33 13.68
C PRO A 307 -3.08 -28.74 13.07
N ASP A 308 -2.31 -29.03 12.00
CA ASP A 308 -2.25 -30.38 11.42
C ASP A 308 -1.40 -31.36 12.26
N ILE A 309 -0.58 -30.85 13.19
CA ILE A 309 0.33 -31.64 14.04
C ILE A 309 -0.23 -31.73 15.47
N THR A 310 -0.67 -30.60 16.03
CA THR A 310 -1.15 -30.51 17.42
C THR A 310 -2.53 -29.86 17.42
N ASP A 311 -3.58 -30.56 17.86
CA ASP A 311 -4.93 -29.99 17.96
C ASP A 311 -5.17 -29.42 19.36
N TYR A 312 -5.05 -28.09 19.51
CA TYR A 312 -5.25 -27.46 20.82
C TYR A 312 -6.71 -27.50 21.30
N HIS A 313 -7.68 -27.63 20.40
CA HIS A 313 -9.08 -27.77 20.82
C HIS A 313 -9.31 -29.08 21.58
N ALA A 314 -8.66 -30.18 21.18
CA ALA A 314 -8.79 -31.45 21.88
C ALA A 314 -8.34 -31.35 23.36
N SER A 315 -7.29 -30.56 23.62
CA SER A 315 -6.79 -30.31 24.98
C SER A 315 -7.67 -29.32 25.75
N ASN A 316 -8.24 -28.33 25.04
CA ASN A 316 -9.01 -27.25 25.64
C ASN A 316 -10.52 -27.50 25.70
N LYS A 317 -10.99 -28.67 25.26
CA LYS A 317 -12.43 -29.02 25.20
C LYS A 317 -13.17 -28.93 26.54
N GLN A 318 -12.45 -28.92 27.66
CA GLN A 318 -13.03 -28.78 29.00
C GLN A 318 -13.36 -27.32 29.35
N HIS A 319 -12.81 -26.35 28.60
CA HIS A 319 -13.08 -24.94 28.82
C HIS A 319 -14.36 -24.51 28.08
N PRO A 320 -15.23 -23.70 28.72
CA PRO A 320 -16.38 -23.14 28.03
C PRO A 320 -15.94 -22.32 26.82
N SER A 321 -16.51 -22.63 25.65
CA SER A 321 -16.28 -21.89 24.40
C SER A 321 -16.87 -20.47 24.41
N HIS A 322 -17.75 -20.20 25.37
CA HIS A 322 -18.36 -18.90 25.54
C HIS A 322 -17.67 -18.17 26.68
N TYR A 323 -16.91 -17.13 26.32
CA TYR A 323 -16.48 -16.11 27.26
C TYR A 323 -17.70 -15.30 27.71
N SER A 324 -17.94 -15.30 29.02
CA SER A 324 -18.95 -14.48 29.67
C SER A 324 -18.19 -13.37 30.37
N ALA A 325 -18.34 -12.13 29.88
CA ALA A 325 -17.70 -10.96 30.49
C ALA A 325 -18.09 -10.83 31.98
N ASP A 326 -19.33 -11.22 32.32
CA ASP A 326 -19.87 -11.21 33.68
C ASP A 326 -19.18 -12.21 34.61
N ASP A 327 -18.42 -13.18 34.10
CA ASP A 327 -17.74 -14.22 34.90
C ASP A 327 -16.21 -14.00 34.99
N ASP A 328 -15.66 -12.98 34.31
CA ASP A 328 -14.22 -12.69 34.34
C ASP A 328 -13.89 -11.62 35.40
N PRO A 329 -13.31 -12.01 36.55
CA PRO A 329 -13.01 -11.07 37.63
C PRO A 329 -11.95 -10.03 37.22
N VAL A 330 -11.08 -10.36 36.26
CA VAL A 330 -10.04 -9.44 35.78
C VAL A 330 -10.67 -8.36 34.90
N LEU A 331 -11.62 -8.74 34.04
CA LEU A 331 -12.35 -7.76 33.23
C LEU A 331 -13.21 -6.86 34.13
N GLN A 332 -13.89 -7.41 35.13
CA GLN A 332 -14.66 -6.63 36.09
C GLN A 332 -13.81 -5.63 36.88
N GLU A 333 -12.60 -6.02 37.29
CA GLU A 333 -11.67 -5.11 37.97
C GLU A 333 -11.23 -3.98 37.05
N LEU A 334 -10.94 -4.28 35.78
CA LEU A 334 -10.54 -3.29 34.78
C LEU A 334 -11.69 -2.33 34.42
N GLU A 335 -12.92 -2.83 34.27
CA GLU A 335 -14.11 -2.02 34.03
C GLU A 335 -14.40 -1.11 35.23
N ALA A 336 -14.27 -1.63 36.46
CA ALA A 336 -14.44 -0.82 37.67
C ALA A 336 -13.35 0.25 37.83
N GLU A 337 -12.12 -0.04 37.43
CA GLU A 337 -11.03 0.94 37.39
C GLU A 337 -11.32 2.04 36.36
N PHE A 338 -11.84 1.68 35.19
CA PHE A 338 -12.20 2.63 34.14
C PHE A 338 -13.36 3.55 34.55
N ASP A 339 -14.40 2.99 35.17
CA ASP A 339 -15.53 3.78 35.69
C ASP A 339 -15.04 4.77 36.76
N LYS A 340 -14.12 4.35 37.63
CA LYS A 340 -13.51 5.23 38.63
C LYS A 340 -12.69 6.34 37.99
N GLU A 341 -11.90 6.05 36.95
CA GLU A 341 -11.13 7.07 36.23
C GLU A 341 -12.05 8.10 35.56
N MET A 342 -13.18 7.64 35.00
CA MET A 342 -14.18 8.51 34.39
C MET A 342 -14.84 9.43 35.41
N ASP A 343 -15.22 8.90 36.58
CA ASP A 343 -15.78 9.69 37.69
C ASP A 343 -14.76 10.75 38.18
N GLU A 344 -13.50 10.36 38.39
CA GLU A 344 -12.42 11.28 38.78
C GLU A 344 -12.12 12.35 37.71
N ALA A 345 -12.36 12.04 36.44
CA ALA A 345 -12.24 13.01 35.34
C ALA A 345 -13.42 13.98 35.28
N GLU A 346 -14.65 13.50 35.53
CA GLU A 346 -15.83 14.35 35.61
C GLU A 346 -15.77 15.29 36.81
N GLU A 347 -15.34 14.81 37.97
CA GLU A 347 -15.11 15.65 39.16
C GLU A 347 -14.09 16.76 38.89
N ARG A 348 -12.97 16.45 38.22
CA ARG A 348 -11.97 17.44 37.80
C ARG A 348 -12.55 18.48 36.84
N ARG A 349 -13.42 18.06 35.93
CA ARG A 349 -14.08 18.98 34.99
C ARG A 349 -15.02 19.94 35.70
N VAL A 350 -15.84 19.44 36.62
CA VAL A 350 -16.76 20.27 37.42
C VAL A 350 -15.99 21.25 38.31
N ALA A 351 -14.89 20.82 38.91
CA ALA A 351 -14.03 21.69 39.72
C ALA A 351 -13.46 22.85 38.88
N TRP A 352 -12.96 22.57 37.68
CA TRP A 352 -12.43 23.59 36.78
C TRP A 352 -13.49 24.57 36.27
N ASP A 353 -14.71 24.10 36.01
CA ASP A 353 -15.82 24.97 35.62
C ASP A 353 -16.22 25.91 36.79
N THR A 354 -16.12 25.45 38.04
CA THR A 354 -16.40 26.27 39.23
C THR A 354 -15.34 27.36 39.43
N GLU A 355 -14.05 27.02 39.29
CA GLU A 355 -12.96 28.02 39.40
C GLU A 355 -13.11 29.14 38.37
N LYS A 356 -13.61 28.82 37.18
CA LYS A 356 -13.87 29.81 36.14
C LYS A 356 -15.01 30.77 36.44
N GLU A 357 -16.06 30.30 37.13
CA GLU A 357 -17.15 31.16 37.57
C GLU A 357 -16.65 32.18 38.61
N ASP A 358 -15.77 31.75 39.52
CA ASP A 358 -15.13 32.63 40.50
C ASP A 358 -14.19 33.64 39.83
N ASP A 359 -13.36 33.21 38.87
CA ASP A 359 -12.49 34.10 38.09
C ASP A 359 -13.30 35.13 37.29
N GLN A 360 -14.44 34.72 36.73
CA GLN A 360 -15.35 35.63 36.02
C GLN A 360 -15.99 36.63 36.98
N ALA A 361 -16.38 36.21 38.19
CA ALA A 361 -16.92 37.12 39.21
C ALA A 361 -15.88 38.15 39.68
N ILE A 362 -14.61 37.74 39.85
CA ILE A 362 -13.50 38.65 40.18
C ILE A 362 -13.26 39.64 39.03
N LEU A 363 -13.30 39.17 37.78
CA LEU A 363 -13.12 40.03 36.62
C LEU A 363 -14.24 41.06 36.48
N ASP A 364 -15.49 40.65 36.70
CA ASP A 364 -16.66 41.52 36.68
C ASP A 364 -16.59 42.59 37.80
N GLU A 365 -16.07 42.25 38.98
CA GLU A 365 -15.87 43.21 40.07
C GLU A 365 -14.75 44.21 39.75
N LEU A 366 -13.61 43.75 39.19
CA LEU A 366 -12.53 44.65 38.75
C LEU A 366 -12.99 45.60 37.63
N LEU A 367 -13.88 45.16 36.75
CA LEU A 367 -14.43 45.99 35.68
C LEU A 367 -15.34 47.11 36.22
N ARG A 368 -16.09 46.86 37.30
CA ARG A 368 -16.89 47.91 37.97
C ARG A 368 -16.02 49.02 38.53
N ASP A 369 -14.89 48.67 39.15
CA ASP A 369 -13.96 49.65 39.70
C ASP A 369 -13.37 50.55 38.59
N VAL A 370 -13.08 50.00 37.41
CA VAL A 370 -12.55 50.80 36.28
C VAL A 370 -13.53 51.88 35.82
N ASP A 371 -14.84 51.59 35.84
CA ASP A 371 -15.87 52.54 35.44
C ASP A 371 -16.01 53.71 36.44
N GLU A 372 -15.82 53.48 37.74
CA GLU A 372 -15.81 54.55 38.75
C GLU A 372 -14.64 55.52 38.57
N TRP A 373 -13.46 55.01 38.19
CA TRP A 373 -12.29 55.84 37.93
C TRP A 373 -12.43 56.69 36.66
N SER A 374 -13.30 56.28 35.72
CA SER A 374 -13.59 57.05 34.50
C SER A 374 -14.34 58.36 34.80
N ALA A 375 -15.14 58.40 35.88
CA ALA A 375 -15.88 59.60 36.29
C ALA A 375 -14.95 60.69 36.87
N ILE A 376 -13.87 60.30 37.54
CA ILE A 376 -12.89 61.23 38.14
C ILE A 376 -12.11 61.97 37.03
N LYS A 377 -11.86 61.32 35.88
CA LYS A 377 -11.19 61.96 34.73
C LYS A 377 -12.02 63.01 33.99
N LYS A 378 -13.34 63.11 34.24
CA LYS A 378 -14.21 64.14 33.64
C LYS A 378 -14.30 65.44 34.45
N VAL A 379 -13.74 65.47 35.66
CA VAL A 379 -13.80 66.63 36.57
C VAL A 379 -12.46 67.37 36.67
N MET A 380 -11.37 66.77 36.16
CA MET A 380 -10.12 67.48 35.79
C MET A 380 -10.19 67.95 34.35
#